data_AF-A0A498LQM5-F1
#
_entry.id   AF-A0A498LQM5-F1
#
_cell.length_a   1.000
_cell.length_b   1.000
_cell.length_c   1.000
_cell.angle_alpha   90.00
_cell.angle_beta   90.00
_cell.angle_gamma   90.00
#
_symmetry.space_group_name_H-M   'P 1'
#
loop_
_entity.id
_entity.type
_entity.pdbx_description
1 polymer ?
#
loop_
_entity_poly.entity_id
_entity_poly.type
_entity_poly.pdbx_seq_one_letter_code
_entity_poly.pdbx_strand_id
1 'polypeptide(L)'
;MMKVELKFQFSRCEVRPGPEFLTRSYTFYQSPTRLFRALQHYYSDSECHIPTYSLVIRGKLRLHQASWITRGATEAEHHLHKVGMVIHSQKAIHHLSTRLPFSCLGLKAGGHLVPHRFYELFNAKAEKDCLGALGFTMMELELLRVETHHHPHSRPAQELFLGDVHTDWEERVHHRPTGYQEPLQNAMHHIHPCPVCAVVYRASEQQPPILPPSPFIPLDLNGNWVSLRCESSPSVLFLTRLFVFNEEQRIWEGTYQHYSDPMCRQPSFTLFASGHYAKVGQSVKVRGATELVFKVTRAKVIVYDQALLREMNSTQNGRCGQAGRWETGVEQDITWTNGCDALGIRLPHKEYELFKMGVDHKGRPLLFNGERPTDGSSPDRPAKRPTSFQTPMLQCSTRIAVEPHYSSFKDHSTGDKMSSANALHSSLILLTLLNAWCWNIYLIF
;
A
#
# COMPACT_ATOMS: atom_id res chain seq x y z
N MET A 1 15.18 24.60 -2.54
CA MET A 1 14.10 25.52 -2.94
C MET A 1 13.27 24.83 -4.03
N MET A 2 12.25 24.05 -3.66
CA MET A 2 11.34 23.40 -4.63
C MET A 2 10.40 24.47 -5.22
N LYS A 3 9.98 24.35 -6.49
CA LYS A 3 9.17 25.35 -7.24
C LYS A 3 7.84 24.76 -7.76
N VAL A 4 7.41 23.59 -7.30
CA VAL A 4 6.44 22.75 -8.02
C VAL A 4 5.30 22.30 -7.10
N GLU A 5 4.05 22.47 -7.57
CA GLU A 5 2.83 21.87 -6.99
C GLU A 5 2.96 20.34 -6.96
N LEU A 6 2.78 19.73 -5.78
CA LEU A 6 2.94 18.29 -5.63
C LEU A 6 1.57 17.61 -5.68
N LYS A 7 1.36 16.78 -6.71
CA LYS A 7 0.17 15.93 -6.83
C LYS A 7 0.56 14.48 -6.59
N PHE A 8 -0.14 13.84 -5.65
CA PHE A 8 0.00 12.44 -5.28
C PHE A 8 -1.31 11.70 -5.56
N GLN A 9 -1.24 10.47 -6.04
CA GLN A 9 -2.42 9.69 -6.39
C GLN A 9 -2.24 8.19 -6.17
N PHE A 10 -3.36 7.52 -5.90
CA PHE A 10 -3.39 6.07 -5.81
C PHE A 10 -3.50 5.46 -7.21
N SER A 11 -2.76 4.37 -7.48
CA SER A 11 -2.63 3.78 -8.82
C SER A 11 -3.49 2.51 -9.03
N ARG A 12 -4.41 2.23 -8.11
CA ARG A 12 -5.36 1.10 -8.15
C ARG A 12 -6.72 1.52 -7.56
N CYS A 13 -7.69 0.60 -7.50
CA CYS A 13 -8.88 0.79 -6.69
C CYS A 13 -8.53 0.50 -5.23
N GLU A 14 -8.74 1.46 -4.34
CA GLU A 14 -8.48 1.30 -2.90
C GLU A 14 -9.70 0.63 -2.25
N VAL A 15 -9.44 -0.33 -1.37
CA VAL A 15 -10.47 -1.00 -0.57
C VAL A 15 -10.23 -0.66 0.89
N ARG A 16 -11.06 0.21 1.46
CA ARG A 16 -11.04 0.56 2.89
C ARG A 16 -11.98 -0.34 3.68
N PRO A 17 -11.81 -0.47 5.01
CA PRO A 17 -12.73 -1.19 5.88
C PRO A 17 -14.18 -0.71 5.72
N GLY A 18 -15.19 -1.56 5.93
CA GLY A 18 -16.61 -1.19 5.76
C GLY A 18 -17.42 -2.09 4.82
N PRO A 19 -16.95 -2.56 3.65
CA PRO A 19 -15.89 -1.99 2.81
C PRO A 19 -16.30 -0.66 2.16
N GLU A 20 -15.31 0.15 1.78
CA GLU A 20 -15.49 1.27 0.86
C GLU A 20 -14.50 1.17 -0.30
N PHE A 21 -14.95 1.51 -1.49
CA PHE A 21 -14.15 1.45 -2.70
C PHE A 21 -13.90 2.85 -3.23
N LEU A 22 -12.65 3.24 -3.38
CA LEU A 22 -12.31 4.60 -3.77
C LEU A 22 -11.04 4.74 -4.59
N THR A 23 -10.94 5.87 -5.28
CA THR A 23 -9.68 6.41 -5.79
C THR A 23 -9.47 7.78 -5.16
N ARG A 24 -8.24 8.09 -4.74
CA ARG A 24 -7.92 9.37 -4.10
C ARG A 24 -6.70 10.03 -4.71
N SER A 25 -6.73 11.35 -4.74
CA SER A 25 -5.58 12.19 -5.09
C SER A 25 -5.50 13.41 -4.20
N TYR A 26 -4.27 13.84 -3.94
CA TYR A 26 -3.96 14.98 -3.09
C TYR A 26 -3.04 15.92 -3.85
N THR A 27 -3.39 17.19 -3.84
CA THR A 27 -2.59 18.28 -4.36
C THR A 27 -2.20 19.16 -3.19
N PHE A 28 -0.89 19.30 -2.96
CA PHE A 28 -0.34 20.24 -1.99
C PHE A 28 0.23 21.44 -2.73
N TYR A 29 -0.35 22.60 -2.44
CA TYR A 29 0.08 23.86 -3.04
C TYR A 29 1.27 24.42 -2.29
N GLN A 30 2.21 24.93 -3.06
CA GLN A 30 3.34 25.64 -2.50
C GLN A 30 2.89 27.05 -2.07
N SER A 31 2.38 27.15 -0.85
CA SER A 31 2.05 28.42 -0.20
C SER A 31 2.64 28.44 1.21
N PRO A 32 2.91 29.62 1.79
CA PRO A 32 3.26 29.74 3.21
C PRO A 32 2.20 29.10 4.11
N THR A 33 0.95 29.11 3.66
CA THR A 33 -0.22 28.56 4.34
C THR A 33 -0.43 27.06 4.12
N ARG A 34 0.39 26.39 3.29
CA ARG A 34 0.34 24.95 2.99
C ARG A 34 -1.08 24.47 2.68
N LEU A 35 -1.70 25.10 1.69
CA LEU A 35 -3.04 24.71 1.24
C LEU A 35 -3.00 23.35 0.56
N PHE A 36 -4.08 22.58 0.72
CA PHE A 36 -4.27 21.34 -0.01
C PHE A 36 -5.64 21.28 -0.67
N ARG A 37 -5.71 20.53 -1.77
CA ARG A 37 -6.94 20.04 -2.38
C ARG A 37 -6.86 18.52 -2.46
N ALA A 38 -7.87 17.83 -1.95
CA ALA A 38 -8.01 16.40 -2.15
C ALA A 38 -9.26 16.12 -2.99
N LEU A 39 -9.18 15.06 -3.80
CA LEU A 39 -10.27 14.54 -4.59
C LEU A 39 -10.40 13.05 -4.27
N GLN A 40 -11.55 12.66 -3.73
CA GLN A 40 -11.88 11.28 -3.42
C GLN A 40 -13.11 10.88 -4.24
N HIS A 41 -13.01 9.81 -5.01
CA HIS A 41 -14.14 9.25 -5.78
C HIS A 41 -14.53 7.92 -5.17
N TYR A 42 -15.81 7.75 -4.84
CA TYR A 42 -16.35 6.54 -4.23
C TYR A 42 -17.09 5.70 -5.28
N TYR A 43 -17.00 4.38 -5.17
CA TYR A 43 -17.56 3.43 -6.14
C TYR A 43 -18.40 2.37 -5.43
N SER A 44 -19.30 1.74 -6.18
CA SER A 44 -20.13 0.65 -5.67
C SER A 44 -19.48 -0.74 -5.80
N ASP A 45 -18.33 -0.82 -6.45
CA ASP A 45 -17.61 -2.05 -6.77
C ASP A 45 -16.11 -1.92 -6.46
N SER A 46 -15.47 -3.05 -6.14
CA SER A 46 -14.07 -3.15 -5.73
C SER A 46 -13.05 -2.96 -6.85
N GLU A 47 -13.54 -2.71 -8.06
CA GLU A 47 -12.75 -2.49 -9.26
C GLU A 47 -12.84 -1.02 -9.74
N CYS A 48 -13.61 -0.18 -9.02
CA CYS A 48 -13.79 1.23 -9.31
C CYS A 48 -14.33 1.49 -10.73
N HIS A 49 -15.32 0.71 -11.17
CA HIS A 49 -15.98 0.87 -12.46
C HIS A 49 -17.27 1.68 -12.40
N ILE A 50 -17.97 1.66 -11.26
CA ILE A 50 -19.32 2.23 -11.11
C ILE A 50 -19.27 3.36 -10.05
N PRO A 51 -19.05 4.62 -10.48
CA PRO A 51 -18.98 5.76 -9.58
C PRO A 51 -20.29 6.00 -8.83
N THR A 52 -20.18 6.43 -7.58
CA THR A 52 -21.31 6.77 -6.71
C THR A 52 -21.35 8.27 -6.44
N TYR A 53 -20.29 8.83 -5.85
CA TYR A 53 -20.12 10.26 -5.63
C TYR A 53 -18.63 10.62 -5.57
N SER A 54 -18.31 11.89 -5.82
CA SER A 54 -17.00 12.50 -5.63
C SER A 54 -17.06 13.50 -4.48
N LEU A 55 -16.00 13.56 -3.69
CA LEU A 55 -15.75 14.62 -2.72
C LEU A 55 -14.59 15.50 -3.17
N VAL A 56 -14.79 16.82 -3.12
CA VAL A 56 -13.73 17.83 -3.27
C VAL A 56 -13.47 18.45 -1.92
N ILE A 57 -12.27 18.23 -1.40
CA ILE A 57 -11.85 18.68 -0.08
C ILE A 57 -10.82 19.78 -0.28
N ARG A 58 -10.98 20.92 0.39
CA ARG A 58 -9.99 21.99 0.42
C ARG A 58 -9.71 22.39 1.85
N GLY A 59 -8.44 22.59 2.17
CA GLY A 59 -8.02 22.96 3.51
C GLY A 59 -6.59 23.48 3.55
N LYS A 60 -6.06 23.55 4.76
CA LYS A 60 -4.64 23.82 5.05
C LYS A 60 -4.08 22.75 5.96
N LEU A 61 -2.77 22.51 5.83
CA LEU A 61 -2.06 21.55 6.64
C LEU A 61 -0.97 22.25 7.46
N ARG A 62 -1.01 22.11 8.78
CA ARG A 62 0.05 22.56 9.68
C ARG A 62 0.89 21.35 10.06
N LEU A 63 2.18 21.35 9.74
CA LEU A 63 3.08 20.28 10.19
C LEU A 63 3.59 20.61 11.59
N HIS A 64 3.69 19.59 12.44
CA HIS A 64 4.16 19.67 13.81
C HIS A 64 5.53 18.98 13.93
N GLN A 65 5.75 18.23 15.01
CA GLN A 65 6.94 17.44 15.29
C GLN A 65 6.97 16.09 14.54
N ALA A 66 8.13 15.42 14.61
CA ALA A 66 8.20 14.00 14.30
C ALA A 66 7.32 13.20 15.28
N SER A 67 6.64 12.16 14.79
CA SER A 67 5.81 11.33 15.67
C SER A 67 6.67 10.49 16.60
N TRP A 68 6.28 10.47 17.88
CA TRP A 68 6.88 9.61 18.89
C TRP A 68 6.31 8.19 18.86
N ILE A 69 5.07 8.02 18.39
CA ILE A 69 4.39 6.72 18.24
C ILE A 69 4.93 6.04 16.97
N THR A 70 4.76 6.69 15.82
CA THR A 70 5.16 6.12 14.53
C THR A 70 6.48 6.75 14.08
N ARG A 71 7.60 6.13 14.48
CA ARG A 71 8.95 6.66 14.18
C ARG A 71 9.15 6.87 12.68
N GLY A 72 9.72 8.02 12.31
CA GLY A 72 9.92 8.42 10.91
C GLY A 72 8.70 9.11 10.26
N ALA A 73 7.58 9.23 10.99
CA ALA A 73 6.44 10.06 10.60
C ALA A 73 6.60 11.52 11.02
N THR A 74 5.86 12.40 10.36
CA THR A 74 5.60 13.78 10.81
C THR A 74 4.14 13.89 11.23
N GLU A 75 3.90 14.37 12.45
CA GLU A 75 2.55 14.68 12.93
C GLU A 75 2.09 16.01 12.32
N ALA A 76 0.80 16.12 12.05
CA ALA A 76 0.22 17.31 11.47
C ALA A 76 -1.20 17.55 11.95
N GLU A 77 -1.68 18.76 11.73
CA GLU A 77 -3.05 19.17 12.00
C GLU A 77 -3.63 19.73 10.69
N HIS A 78 -4.80 19.22 10.31
CA HIS A 78 -5.51 19.69 9.12
C HIS A 78 -6.65 20.61 9.53
N HIS A 79 -6.90 21.64 8.73
CA HIS A 79 -8.07 22.49 8.89
C HIS A 79 -8.82 22.55 7.57
N LEU A 80 -10.08 22.14 7.58
CA LEU A 80 -10.93 22.19 6.41
C LEU A 80 -11.40 23.62 6.16
N HIS A 81 -11.40 24.02 4.89
CA HIS A 81 -12.01 25.27 4.44
C HIS A 81 -13.35 25.01 3.78
N LYS A 82 -13.40 24.03 2.87
CA LYS A 82 -14.60 23.65 2.12
C LYS A 82 -14.58 22.17 1.79
N VAL A 83 -15.76 21.54 1.85
CA VAL A 83 -16.01 20.21 1.29
C VAL A 83 -17.24 20.28 0.42
N GLY A 84 -17.13 19.77 -0.80
CA GLY A 84 -18.25 19.65 -1.72
C GLY A 84 -18.39 18.24 -2.27
N MET A 85 -19.60 17.90 -2.70
CA MET A 85 -19.95 16.59 -3.22
C MET A 85 -20.62 16.71 -4.59
N VAL A 86 -20.29 15.78 -5.48
CA VAL A 86 -20.99 15.56 -6.75
C VAL A 86 -21.45 14.12 -6.76
N ILE A 87 -22.75 13.88 -7.02
CA ILE A 87 -23.33 12.53 -7.03
C ILE A 87 -23.46 12.05 -8.47
N HIS A 88 -23.05 10.81 -8.76
CA HIS A 88 -22.93 10.28 -10.12
C HIS A 88 -23.97 9.23 -10.47
N SER A 89 -24.61 8.60 -9.49
CA SER A 89 -25.58 7.53 -9.74
C SER A 89 -26.89 7.71 -9.01
N GLN A 90 -27.97 7.22 -9.62
CA GLN A 90 -29.31 7.26 -9.02
C GLN A 90 -29.39 6.42 -7.73
N LYS A 91 -28.65 5.30 -7.68
CA LYS A 91 -28.53 4.48 -6.47
C LYS A 91 -27.88 5.28 -5.33
N ALA A 92 -26.84 6.05 -5.62
CA ALA A 92 -26.20 6.92 -4.63
C ALA A 92 -27.13 8.03 -4.16
N ILE A 93 -27.96 8.61 -5.05
CA ILE A 93 -28.98 9.59 -4.66
C ILE A 93 -29.95 9.00 -3.64
N HIS A 94 -30.50 7.82 -3.91
CA HIS A 94 -31.43 7.17 -3.00
C HIS A 94 -30.77 6.91 -1.64
N HIS A 95 -29.57 6.32 -1.65
CA HIS A 95 -28.82 6.05 -0.42
C HIS A 95 -28.50 7.33 0.37
N LEU A 96 -27.96 8.36 -0.28
CA LEU A 96 -27.57 9.62 0.35
C LEU A 96 -28.77 10.42 0.85
N SER A 97 -29.93 10.35 0.17
CA SER A 97 -31.15 11.03 0.61
C SER A 97 -31.68 10.53 1.96
N THR A 98 -31.35 9.29 2.33
CA THR A 98 -31.73 8.72 3.63
C THR A 98 -30.75 9.08 4.76
N ARG A 99 -29.50 9.41 4.43
CA ARG A 99 -28.45 9.74 5.42
C ARG A 99 -28.26 11.24 5.63
N LEU A 100 -28.43 12.04 4.58
CA LEU A 100 -28.19 13.48 4.63
C LEU A 100 -29.50 14.25 4.89
N PRO A 101 -29.54 15.09 5.95
CA PRO A 101 -30.66 16.00 6.16
C PRO A 101 -30.87 16.94 4.96
N PHE A 102 -32.11 17.30 4.64
CA PHE A 102 -32.42 18.23 3.54
C PHE A 102 -31.75 19.60 3.73
N SER A 103 -31.63 20.06 4.99
CA SER A 103 -30.91 21.30 5.36
C SER A 103 -29.45 21.27 4.90
N CYS A 104 -28.81 20.10 4.97
CA CYS A 104 -27.43 19.92 4.55
C CYS A 104 -27.22 20.05 3.05
N LEU A 105 -28.23 19.72 2.27
CA LEU A 105 -28.16 19.73 0.82
C LEU A 105 -28.50 21.11 0.23
N GLY A 106 -28.85 22.09 1.07
CA GLY A 106 -29.33 23.40 0.60
C GLY A 106 -30.59 23.28 -0.26
N LEU A 107 -31.36 22.21 -0.05
CA LEU A 107 -32.60 21.94 -0.76
C LEU A 107 -33.76 22.53 0.03
N LYS A 108 -34.72 23.14 -0.68
CA LYS A 108 -36.02 23.53 -0.09
C LYS A 108 -36.83 22.28 0.26
N ALA A 109 -37.84 22.41 1.10
CA ALA A 109 -38.78 21.32 1.39
C ALA A 109 -39.36 20.75 0.07
N GLY A 110 -39.27 19.43 -0.11
CA GLY A 110 -39.65 18.74 -1.36
C GLY A 110 -38.59 18.74 -2.47
N GLY A 111 -37.42 19.33 -2.24
CA GLY A 111 -36.29 19.28 -3.17
C GLY A 111 -35.64 17.89 -3.18
N HIS A 112 -35.20 17.45 -4.36
CA HIS A 112 -34.52 16.17 -4.55
C HIS A 112 -33.06 16.36 -4.95
N LEU A 113 -32.23 15.37 -4.62
CA LEU A 113 -30.88 15.28 -5.14
C LEU A 113 -30.92 15.02 -6.65
N VAL A 114 -30.15 15.81 -7.38
CA VAL A 114 -29.93 15.75 -8.82
C VAL A 114 -28.49 15.25 -9.09
N PRO A 115 -28.29 14.30 -10.02
CA PRO A 115 -26.95 13.86 -10.44
C PRO A 115 -26.12 15.00 -11.02
N HIS A 116 -24.79 14.92 -10.92
CA HIS A 116 -23.80 15.85 -11.48
C HIS A 116 -23.91 17.31 -10.98
N ARG A 117 -24.84 17.58 -10.05
CA ARG A 117 -24.91 18.84 -9.33
C ARG A 117 -23.90 18.84 -8.18
N PHE A 118 -23.28 20.00 -7.97
CA PHE A 118 -22.40 20.24 -6.84
C PHE A 118 -23.20 20.65 -5.60
N TYR A 119 -22.94 19.96 -4.48
CA TYR A 119 -23.52 20.26 -3.16
C TYR A 119 -22.40 20.63 -2.20
N GLU A 120 -22.42 21.86 -1.66
CA GLU A 120 -21.48 22.26 -0.61
C GLU A 120 -21.90 21.60 0.71
N LEU A 121 -21.06 20.72 1.28
CA LEU A 121 -21.34 20.01 2.53
C LEU A 121 -20.73 20.72 3.74
N PHE A 122 -19.58 21.37 3.53
CA PHE A 122 -18.89 22.09 4.59
C PHE A 122 -18.32 23.39 4.06
N ASN A 123 -18.42 24.46 4.85
CA ASN A 123 -17.82 25.75 4.56
C ASN A 123 -17.53 26.49 5.87
N ALA A 124 -16.25 26.57 6.22
CA ALA A 124 -15.79 27.19 7.46
C ALA A 124 -16.19 28.67 7.59
N LYS A 125 -16.32 29.40 6.46
CA LYS A 125 -16.70 30.82 6.47
C LYS A 125 -18.20 31.06 6.61
N ALA A 126 -19.01 30.07 6.21
CA ALA A 126 -20.46 30.14 6.26
C ALA A 126 -21.04 29.32 7.43
N GLU A 127 -20.19 28.83 8.33
CA GLU A 127 -20.54 28.00 9.49
C GLU A 127 -21.45 26.81 9.13
N LYS A 128 -21.22 26.24 7.94
CA LYS A 128 -21.94 25.06 7.47
C LYS A 128 -21.13 23.81 7.72
N ASP A 129 -21.71 22.83 8.41
CA ASP A 129 -21.11 21.51 8.61
C ASP A 129 -22.15 20.39 8.48
N CYS A 130 -21.91 19.52 7.50
CA CYS A 130 -22.70 18.32 7.22
C CYS A 130 -21.82 17.08 7.07
N LEU A 131 -20.58 17.14 7.56
CA LEU A 131 -19.60 16.07 7.40
C LEU A 131 -19.94 14.85 8.26
N GLY A 132 -20.43 15.09 9.49
CA GLY A 132 -20.82 14.02 10.41
C GLY A 132 -21.90 13.08 9.86
N ALA A 133 -22.85 13.61 9.06
CA ALA A 133 -23.89 12.81 8.43
C ALA A 133 -23.35 11.82 7.36
N LEU A 134 -22.12 12.04 6.88
CA LEU A 134 -21.41 11.12 5.98
C LEU A 134 -20.35 10.29 6.70
N GLY A 135 -20.17 10.47 8.02
CA GLY A 135 -19.00 9.95 8.74
C GLY A 135 -17.68 10.37 8.09
N PHE A 136 -17.66 11.54 7.44
CA PHE A 136 -16.50 12.02 6.71
C PHE A 136 -15.44 12.55 7.68
N THR A 137 -14.20 12.14 7.46
CA THR A 137 -13.03 12.62 8.21
C THR A 137 -11.84 12.76 7.27
N MET A 138 -10.83 13.53 7.71
CA MET A 138 -9.52 13.62 7.04
C MET A 138 -8.39 13.33 8.04
N MET A 139 -8.66 12.45 9.02
CA MET A 139 -7.70 12.10 10.07
C MET A 139 -6.42 11.48 9.50
N GLU A 140 -6.46 10.91 8.30
CA GLU A 140 -5.25 10.42 7.64
C GLU A 140 -4.19 11.52 7.36
N LEU A 141 -4.59 12.79 7.37
CA LEU A 141 -3.68 13.92 7.22
C LEU A 141 -2.96 14.29 8.53
N GLU A 142 -3.24 13.62 9.64
CA GLU A 142 -2.55 13.89 10.91
C GLU A 142 -1.22 13.16 11.06
N LEU A 143 -0.93 12.21 10.16
CA LEU A 143 0.31 11.47 10.12
C LEU A 143 0.81 11.38 8.67
N LEU A 144 1.93 12.02 8.36
CA LEU A 144 2.49 12.03 7.01
C LEU A 144 3.94 11.56 6.97
N ARG A 145 4.31 10.92 5.87
CA ARG A 145 5.71 10.66 5.53
C ARG A 145 5.90 10.76 4.03
N VAL A 146 6.98 11.40 3.60
CA VAL A 146 7.39 11.44 2.19
C VAL A 146 8.67 10.63 2.04
N GLU A 147 8.65 9.63 1.18
CA GLU A 147 9.84 8.87 0.82
C GLU A 147 10.29 9.26 -0.58
N THR A 148 11.61 9.35 -0.78
CA THR A 148 12.21 9.61 -2.09
C THR A 148 13.16 8.47 -2.44
N HIS A 149 12.78 7.66 -3.41
CA HIS A 149 13.56 6.54 -3.91
C HIS A 149 14.43 7.00 -5.07
N HIS A 150 15.74 6.84 -4.93
CA HIS A 150 16.70 7.15 -5.97
C HIS A 150 17.09 5.86 -6.69
N HIS A 151 16.82 5.80 -7.99
CA HIS A 151 17.32 4.72 -8.84
C HIS A 151 18.45 5.27 -9.73
N PRO A 152 19.57 4.54 -9.89
CA PRO A 152 20.75 5.03 -10.61
C PRO A 152 20.48 5.53 -12.04
N HIS A 153 19.40 5.04 -12.67
CA HIS A 153 19.04 5.33 -14.06
C HIS A 153 17.62 5.87 -14.25
N SER A 154 16.94 6.28 -13.18
CA SER A 154 15.60 6.88 -13.30
C SER A 154 15.43 8.11 -12.42
N ARG A 155 14.45 8.93 -12.76
CA ARG A 155 14.07 10.08 -11.91
C ARG A 155 13.69 9.57 -10.51
N PRO A 156 14.00 10.35 -9.46
CA PRO A 156 13.65 9.96 -8.10
C PRO A 156 12.14 9.82 -7.96
N ALA A 157 11.68 8.63 -7.57
CA ALA A 157 10.27 8.38 -7.31
C ALA A 157 9.91 8.88 -5.92
N GLN A 158 8.82 9.63 -5.80
CA GLN A 158 8.33 10.12 -4.52
C GLN A 158 7.02 9.43 -4.16
N GLU A 159 6.95 8.95 -2.92
CA GLU A 159 5.77 8.34 -2.32
C GLU A 159 5.33 9.18 -1.12
N LEU A 160 4.03 9.42 -1.01
CA LEU A 160 3.39 10.07 0.13
C LEU A 160 2.57 9.04 0.90
N PHE A 161 2.93 8.84 2.15
CA PHE A 161 2.20 8.03 3.10
C PHE A 161 1.30 8.94 3.93
N LEU A 162 0.05 8.52 4.08
CA LEU A 162 -0.96 9.14 4.94
C LEU A 162 -1.37 8.14 6.01
N GLY A 163 -1.77 8.63 7.17
CA GLY A 163 -2.16 7.81 8.32
C GLY A 163 -3.22 6.76 7.99
N ASP A 164 -3.20 5.64 8.69
CA ASP A 164 -4.22 4.59 8.60
C ASP A 164 -5.62 5.12 8.96
N VAL A 165 -6.66 4.43 8.46
CA VAL A 165 -8.06 4.72 8.77
C VAL A 165 -8.56 3.61 9.68
N HIS A 166 -9.29 3.97 10.74
CA HIS A 166 -9.81 2.97 11.66
C HIS A 166 -10.72 1.95 10.95
N THR A 167 -10.53 0.68 11.32
CA THR A 167 -11.26 -0.47 10.77
C THR A 167 -12.74 -0.48 11.14
N ASP A 168 -13.07 -0.05 12.36
CA ASP A 168 -14.44 0.32 12.74
C ASP A 168 -14.80 1.71 12.21
N TRP A 169 -15.97 1.81 11.57
CA TRP A 169 -16.52 3.05 11.02
C TRP A 169 -16.80 4.10 12.08
N GLU A 170 -17.34 3.70 13.24
CA GLU A 170 -17.79 4.65 14.28
C GLU A 170 -16.61 5.37 14.96
N GLU A 171 -15.46 4.71 15.00
CA GLU A 171 -14.24 5.21 15.65
C GLU A 171 -13.41 6.13 14.73
N ARG A 172 -13.70 6.20 13.42
CA ARG A 172 -12.87 6.94 12.45
C ARG A 172 -12.76 8.44 12.73
N VAL A 173 -13.78 9.02 13.34
CA VAL A 173 -13.82 10.46 13.67
C VAL A 173 -12.87 10.81 14.81
N HIS A 174 -12.57 9.84 15.68
CA HIS A 174 -11.73 10.01 16.85
C HIS A 174 -10.38 9.30 16.73
N HIS A 175 -10.16 8.58 15.63
CA HIS A 175 -8.95 7.80 15.40
C HIS A 175 -7.73 8.68 15.25
N ARG A 176 -6.71 8.41 16.05
CA ARG A 176 -5.36 8.93 15.83
C ARG A 176 -4.55 7.88 15.07
N PRO A 177 -4.10 8.18 13.84
CA PRO A 177 -3.33 7.22 13.05
C PRO A 177 -2.04 6.79 13.75
N THR A 178 -1.72 5.49 13.64
CA THR A 178 -0.48 4.89 14.16
C THR A 178 0.26 4.05 13.11
N GLY A 179 -0.38 3.79 11.97
CA GLY A 179 0.20 3.20 10.78
C GLY A 179 -0.05 4.06 9.55
N TYR A 180 0.16 3.48 8.37
CA TYR A 180 -0.09 4.15 7.10
C TYR A 180 -1.03 3.33 6.22
N GLN A 181 -1.79 4.05 5.41
CA GLN A 181 -2.42 3.48 4.21
C GLN A 181 -1.36 3.16 3.14
N GLU A 182 -1.75 2.41 2.10
CA GLU A 182 -0.87 2.21 0.94
C GLU A 182 -0.47 3.57 0.34
N PRO A 183 0.82 3.79 0.04
CA PRO A 183 1.33 5.10 -0.33
C PRO A 183 0.77 5.60 -1.66
N LEU A 184 0.58 6.91 -1.72
CA LEU A 184 0.26 7.63 -2.94
C LEU A 184 1.55 7.91 -3.71
N GLN A 185 1.49 7.80 -5.03
CA GLN A 185 2.64 8.04 -5.90
C GLN A 185 2.61 9.45 -6.48
N ASN A 186 3.76 10.09 -6.60
CA ASN A 186 3.88 11.39 -7.24
C ASN A 186 3.48 11.29 -8.72
N ALA A 187 2.47 12.05 -9.10
CA ALA A 187 1.86 11.99 -10.43
C ALA A 187 2.82 12.40 -11.55
N MET A 188 3.80 13.26 -11.30
CA MET A 188 4.75 13.74 -12.31
C MET A 188 5.88 12.72 -12.56
N HIS A 189 6.22 11.90 -11.56
CA HIS A 189 7.37 10.99 -11.61
C HIS A 189 6.98 9.53 -11.88
N HIS A 190 5.68 9.23 -11.92
CA HIS A 190 5.15 7.91 -12.23
C HIS A 190 4.67 7.77 -13.69
N ILE A 191 4.98 8.75 -14.56
CA ILE A 191 4.49 8.74 -15.95
C ILE A 191 5.37 7.82 -16.82
N HIS A 192 4.98 6.56 -16.76
CA HIS A 192 5.06 5.49 -17.77
C HIS A 192 5.95 4.27 -17.52
N PRO A 193 5.41 3.06 -17.81
CA PRO A 193 4.02 2.78 -18.21
C PRO A 193 3.09 2.53 -16.99
N CYS A 194 2.11 3.43 -16.75
CA CYS A 194 1.01 3.22 -15.79
C CYS A 194 -0.34 3.73 -16.34
N PRO A 195 -1.17 2.85 -16.93
CA PRO A 195 -2.47 3.23 -17.51
C PRO A 195 -3.44 3.83 -16.49
N VAL A 196 -3.57 3.21 -15.30
CA VAL A 196 -4.45 3.70 -14.22
C VAL A 196 -4.08 5.12 -13.79
N CYS A 197 -2.77 5.38 -13.67
CA CYS A 197 -2.27 6.67 -13.22
C CYS A 197 -2.71 7.82 -14.14
N ALA A 198 -2.71 7.61 -15.46
CA ALA A 198 -3.12 8.65 -16.40
C ALA A 198 -4.62 8.99 -16.27
N VAL A 199 -5.46 7.99 -16.02
CA VAL A 199 -6.91 8.18 -15.84
C VAL A 199 -7.20 8.91 -14.53
N VAL A 200 -6.60 8.47 -13.42
CA VAL A 200 -6.74 9.13 -12.11
C VAL A 200 -6.20 10.56 -12.14
N TYR A 201 -5.10 10.80 -12.84
CA TYR A 201 -4.52 12.14 -12.96
C TYR A 201 -5.46 13.13 -13.64
N ARG A 202 -6.20 12.70 -14.67
CA ARG A 202 -7.11 13.55 -15.46
C ARG A 202 -8.50 13.70 -14.84
N ALA A 203 -8.80 12.94 -13.79
CA ALA A 203 -10.10 12.98 -13.13
C ALA A 203 -10.45 14.37 -12.57
N SER A 204 -11.74 14.66 -12.58
CA SER A 204 -12.34 15.82 -11.92
C SER A 204 -13.53 15.38 -11.08
N GLU A 205 -14.03 16.24 -10.21
CA GLU A 205 -15.21 15.91 -9.40
C GLU A 205 -16.43 15.51 -10.22
N GLN A 206 -16.55 16.06 -11.44
CA GLN A 206 -17.62 15.75 -12.40
C GLN A 206 -17.35 14.50 -13.23
N GLN A 207 -16.09 14.12 -13.36
CA GLN A 207 -15.64 12.99 -14.19
C GLN A 207 -14.75 12.07 -13.34
N PRO A 208 -15.36 11.23 -12.49
CA PRO A 208 -14.63 10.23 -11.72
C PRO A 208 -13.92 9.24 -12.66
N PRO A 209 -12.71 8.77 -12.31
CA PRO A 209 -11.92 7.88 -13.15
C PRO A 209 -12.51 6.47 -13.17
N ILE A 210 -12.94 5.99 -14.33
CA ILE A 210 -13.31 4.58 -14.51
C ILE A 210 -12.03 3.79 -14.77
N LEU A 211 -11.68 2.91 -13.85
CA LEU A 211 -10.45 2.13 -13.97
C LEU A 211 -10.59 1.03 -15.04
N PRO A 212 -9.50 0.64 -15.72
CA PRO A 212 -9.53 -0.50 -16.63
C PRO A 212 -9.80 -1.79 -15.86
N PRO A 213 -10.52 -2.76 -16.45
CA PRO A 213 -10.75 -4.05 -15.82
C PRO A 213 -9.44 -4.74 -15.45
N SER A 214 -9.33 -5.13 -14.18
CA SER A 214 -8.24 -6.00 -13.73
C SER A 214 -8.59 -7.46 -14.09
N PRO A 215 -7.63 -8.27 -14.57
CA PRO A 215 -7.87 -9.69 -14.77
C PRO A 215 -8.27 -10.34 -13.43
N PHE A 216 -9.25 -11.23 -13.48
CA PHE A 216 -9.56 -12.10 -12.35
C PHE A 216 -8.46 -13.16 -12.26
N ILE A 217 -7.78 -13.21 -11.12
CA ILE A 217 -6.74 -14.20 -10.84
C ILE A 217 -7.29 -15.15 -9.77
N PRO A 218 -7.53 -16.42 -10.11
CA PRO A 218 -7.94 -17.41 -9.12
C PRO A 218 -6.92 -17.49 -7.99
N LEU A 219 -7.41 -17.71 -6.77
CA LEU A 219 -6.54 -17.88 -5.61
C LEU A 219 -5.76 -19.20 -5.72
N ASP A 220 -4.44 -19.08 -5.83
CA ASP A 220 -3.45 -20.14 -5.67
C ASP A 220 -2.38 -19.63 -4.69
N LEU A 221 -2.37 -20.18 -3.48
CA LEU A 221 -1.48 -19.73 -2.43
C LEU A 221 -0.09 -20.34 -2.53
N ASN A 222 0.11 -21.39 -3.32
CA ASN A 222 1.28 -22.25 -3.21
C ASN A 222 2.60 -21.48 -3.35
N GLY A 223 3.57 -21.81 -2.49
CA GLY A 223 4.90 -21.21 -2.49
C GLY A 223 5.08 -20.11 -1.46
N ASN A 224 6.05 -19.23 -1.73
CA ASN A 224 6.58 -18.27 -0.77
C ASN A 224 6.17 -16.84 -1.15
N TRP A 225 5.62 -16.12 -0.19
CA TRP A 225 5.18 -14.74 -0.33
C TRP A 225 5.92 -13.87 0.67
N VAL A 226 6.45 -12.73 0.22
CA VAL A 226 7.25 -11.84 1.07
C VAL A 226 6.76 -10.40 1.01
N SER A 227 6.91 -9.68 2.12
CA SER A 227 6.73 -8.23 2.14
C SER A 227 7.65 -7.56 1.11
N LEU A 228 7.11 -6.60 0.38
CA LEU A 228 7.86 -5.79 -0.59
C LEU A 228 8.77 -4.76 0.06
N ARG A 229 8.49 -4.39 1.31
CA ARG A 229 9.17 -3.35 2.08
C ARG A 229 8.93 -3.54 3.58
N CYS A 230 9.54 -2.69 4.39
CA CYS A 230 9.20 -2.54 5.79
C CYS A 230 7.76 -2.00 5.91
N GLU A 231 6.86 -2.76 6.51
CA GLU A 231 5.45 -2.40 6.66
C GLU A 231 5.22 -1.73 8.01
N SER A 232 4.43 -0.65 8.05
CA SER A 232 3.91 -0.12 9.31
C SER A 232 2.67 -0.91 9.71
N SER A 233 2.60 -1.37 10.95
CA SER A 233 1.41 -2.02 11.48
C SER A 233 0.94 -1.27 12.72
N PRO A 234 -0.38 -1.04 12.87
CA PRO A 234 -0.95 -0.62 14.14
C PRO A 234 -0.45 -1.54 15.27
N SER A 235 -0.14 -0.95 16.43
CA SER A 235 0.23 -1.65 17.67
C SER A 235 1.59 -2.38 17.73
N VAL A 236 2.24 -2.71 16.60
CA VAL A 236 3.56 -3.40 16.58
C VAL A 236 4.64 -2.66 15.78
N LEU A 237 4.42 -1.36 15.56
CA LEU A 237 5.26 -0.38 14.86
C LEU A 237 5.61 -0.77 13.42
N PHE A 238 6.57 -1.67 13.22
CA PHE A 238 7.09 -2.06 11.91
C PHE A 238 7.34 -3.55 11.81
N LEU A 239 7.07 -4.14 10.65
CA LEU A 239 7.29 -5.56 10.41
C LEU A 239 7.60 -5.92 8.96
N THR A 240 8.15 -7.12 8.76
CA THR A 240 8.16 -7.83 7.49
C THR A 240 7.52 -9.21 7.68
N ARG A 241 6.94 -9.74 6.61
CA ARG A 241 6.19 -11.00 6.58
C ARG A 241 6.78 -11.92 5.53
N LEU A 242 6.87 -13.20 5.86
CA LEU A 242 7.10 -14.29 4.93
C LEU A 242 6.02 -15.34 5.19
N PHE A 243 5.22 -15.65 4.17
CA PHE A 243 4.27 -16.75 4.23
C PHE A 243 4.69 -17.86 3.27
N VAL A 244 4.63 -19.09 3.77
CA VAL A 244 4.87 -20.32 3.00
C VAL A 244 3.58 -21.12 3.03
N PHE A 245 3.04 -21.43 1.86
CA PHE A 245 1.84 -22.23 1.73
C PHE A 245 2.11 -23.52 0.98
N ASN A 246 1.48 -24.58 1.45
CA ASN A 246 1.30 -25.81 0.71
C ASN A 246 -0.20 -25.98 0.41
N GLU A 247 -0.58 -25.85 -0.86
CA GLU A 247 -1.99 -25.91 -1.30
C GLU A 247 -2.57 -27.32 -1.20
N GLU A 248 -1.75 -28.35 -1.45
CA GLU A 248 -2.15 -29.76 -1.41
C GLU A 248 -2.46 -30.22 0.02
N GLN A 249 -1.56 -29.89 0.95
CA GLN A 249 -1.70 -30.28 2.36
C GLN A 249 -2.56 -29.30 3.17
N ARG A 250 -2.93 -28.14 2.62
CA ARG A 250 -3.66 -27.07 3.31
C ARG A 250 -2.94 -26.57 4.57
N ILE A 251 -1.62 -26.54 4.51
CA ILE A 251 -0.72 -26.10 5.58
C ILE A 251 -0.14 -24.73 5.22
N TRP A 252 0.06 -23.91 6.24
CA TRP A 252 0.73 -22.63 6.11
C TRP A 252 1.74 -22.43 7.24
N GLU A 253 2.79 -21.67 6.93
CA GLU A 253 3.77 -21.17 7.88
C GLU A 253 3.93 -19.67 7.64
N GLY A 254 4.03 -18.90 8.73
CA GLY A 254 4.24 -17.47 8.67
C GLY A 254 5.36 -17.05 9.61
N THR A 255 6.26 -16.24 9.08
CA THR A 255 7.32 -15.56 9.83
C THR A 255 7.03 -14.08 9.81
N TYR A 256 6.89 -13.49 11.00
CA TYR A 256 6.68 -12.06 11.22
C TYR A 256 7.92 -11.53 11.95
N GLN A 257 8.74 -10.74 11.26
CA GLN A 257 9.88 -10.07 11.89
C GLN A 257 9.45 -8.66 12.28
N HIS A 258 9.53 -8.32 13.56
CA HIS A 258 9.14 -7.01 14.09
C HIS A 258 10.36 -6.14 14.33
N TYR A 259 10.20 -4.84 14.11
CA TYR A 259 11.29 -3.86 14.17
C TYR A 259 10.87 -2.60 14.92
N SER A 260 11.86 -1.95 15.54
CA SER A 260 11.65 -0.69 16.27
C SER A 260 11.88 0.55 15.41
N ASP A 261 12.25 0.38 14.13
CA ASP A 261 12.57 1.45 13.21
C ASP A 261 11.91 1.26 11.83
N PRO A 262 11.59 2.37 11.13
CA PRO A 262 10.87 2.34 9.86
C PRO A 262 11.69 1.81 8.67
N MET A 263 12.97 1.51 8.86
CA MET A 263 13.84 0.92 7.84
C MET A 263 14.09 -0.58 8.10
N CYS A 264 13.44 -1.15 9.11
CA CYS A 264 13.58 -2.56 9.50
C CYS A 264 15.05 -2.98 9.71
N ARG A 265 15.83 -2.15 10.42
CA ARG A 265 17.25 -2.39 10.73
C ARG A 265 17.48 -2.88 12.16
N GLN A 266 16.59 -2.55 13.08
CA GLN A 266 16.67 -2.86 14.50
C GLN A 266 15.57 -3.88 14.85
N PRO A 267 15.88 -5.19 14.81
CA PRO A 267 14.89 -6.21 15.12
C PRO A 267 14.49 -6.13 16.59
N SER A 268 13.19 -6.32 16.86
CA SER A 268 12.61 -6.37 18.21
C SER A 268 12.32 -7.81 18.62
N PHE A 269 11.53 -8.53 17.83
CA PHE A 269 11.30 -9.96 17.98
C PHE A 269 10.86 -10.58 16.64
N THR A 270 11.00 -11.89 16.51
CA THR A 270 10.46 -12.66 15.39
C THR A 270 9.43 -13.64 15.91
N LEU A 271 8.25 -13.66 15.30
CA LEU A 271 7.19 -14.63 15.55
C LEU A 271 7.11 -15.61 14.38
N PHE A 272 7.20 -16.90 14.67
CA PHE A 272 6.88 -17.98 13.75
C PHE A 272 5.53 -18.55 14.15
N ALA A 273 4.63 -18.72 13.19
CA ALA A 273 3.31 -19.31 13.40
C ALA A 273 3.02 -20.32 12.30
N SER A 274 2.38 -21.44 12.63
CA SER A 274 1.97 -22.42 11.63
C SER A 274 0.70 -23.17 12.00
N GLY A 275 0.07 -23.73 10.96
CA GLY A 275 -1.10 -24.56 11.12
C GLY A 275 -1.76 -24.87 9.79
N HIS A 276 -3.08 -24.94 9.80
CA HIS A 276 -3.86 -25.36 8.64
C HIS A 276 -4.85 -24.26 8.24
N TYR A 277 -5.28 -24.25 6.99
CA TYR A 277 -6.31 -23.33 6.53
C TYR A 277 -7.36 -24.04 5.69
N ALA A 278 -8.58 -23.48 5.69
CA ALA A 278 -9.69 -23.97 4.90
C ALA A 278 -10.27 -22.85 4.05
N LYS A 279 -10.61 -23.18 2.79
CA LYS A 279 -11.32 -22.27 1.89
C LYS A 279 -12.81 -22.33 2.16
N VAL A 280 -13.41 -21.18 2.50
CA VAL A 280 -14.85 -21.07 2.74
C VAL A 280 -15.59 -20.82 1.43
N GLY A 281 -15.13 -19.84 0.63
CA GLY A 281 -15.81 -19.45 -0.60
C GLY A 281 -15.35 -18.09 -1.11
N GLN A 282 -16.06 -17.55 -2.11
CA GLN A 282 -15.85 -16.17 -2.55
C GLN A 282 -16.50 -15.19 -1.56
N SER A 283 -15.89 -14.02 -1.37
CA SER A 283 -16.47 -12.99 -0.51
C SER A 283 -17.66 -12.32 -1.18
N VAL A 284 -18.73 -12.14 -0.41
CA VAL A 284 -19.92 -11.37 -0.83
C VAL A 284 -19.70 -9.86 -0.71
N LYS A 285 -18.71 -9.43 0.09
CA LYS A 285 -18.43 -8.01 0.36
C LYS A 285 -17.40 -7.43 -0.63
N VAL A 286 -16.41 -8.22 -1.03
CA VAL A 286 -15.30 -7.77 -1.88
C VAL A 286 -15.15 -8.71 -3.08
N ARG A 287 -15.42 -8.21 -4.29
CA ARG A 287 -15.38 -9.02 -5.50
C ARG A 287 -13.96 -9.49 -5.82
N GLY A 288 -13.88 -10.75 -6.23
CA GLY A 288 -12.61 -11.44 -6.53
C GLY A 288 -11.78 -11.81 -5.31
N ALA A 289 -12.27 -11.56 -4.10
CA ALA A 289 -11.65 -12.02 -2.87
C ALA A 289 -12.24 -13.36 -2.42
N THR A 290 -11.42 -14.15 -1.72
CA THR A 290 -11.75 -15.46 -1.18
C THR A 290 -11.67 -15.42 0.34
N GLU A 291 -12.69 -15.97 0.99
CA GLU A 291 -12.75 -16.09 2.44
C GLU A 291 -12.08 -17.39 2.89
N LEU A 292 -11.09 -17.28 3.78
CA LEU A 292 -10.35 -18.39 4.35
C LEU A 292 -10.52 -18.44 5.87
N VAL A 293 -10.34 -19.62 6.46
CA VAL A 293 -10.23 -19.76 7.93
C VAL A 293 -8.91 -20.43 8.23
N PHE A 294 -8.06 -19.73 8.96
CA PHE A 294 -6.78 -20.21 9.43
C PHE A 294 -6.96 -20.76 10.84
N LYS A 295 -6.42 -21.95 11.11
CA LYS A 295 -6.24 -22.50 12.44
C LYS A 295 -4.76 -22.45 12.76
N VAL A 296 -4.38 -21.57 13.67
CA VAL A 296 -3.01 -21.46 14.16
C VAL A 296 -2.84 -22.47 15.29
N THR A 297 -1.84 -23.33 15.19
CA THR A 297 -1.66 -24.46 16.11
C THR A 297 -0.31 -24.48 16.79
N ARG A 298 0.70 -23.86 16.17
CA ARG A 298 2.05 -23.79 16.72
C ARG A 298 2.55 -22.36 16.60
N ALA A 299 3.32 -21.92 17.57
CA ALA A 299 4.09 -20.71 17.44
C ALA A 299 5.40 -20.78 18.20
N LYS A 300 6.38 -20.03 17.71
CA LYS A 300 7.69 -19.86 18.33
C LYS A 300 8.11 -18.41 18.25
N VAL A 301 8.94 -17.97 19.17
CA VAL A 301 9.39 -16.58 19.26
C VAL A 301 10.89 -16.50 19.48
N ILE A 302 11.53 -15.55 18.80
CA ILE A 302 12.90 -15.10 19.08
C ILE A 302 12.83 -13.64 19.52
N VAL A 303 13.47 -13.27 20.63
CA VAL A 303 13.46 -11.89 21.13
C VAL A 303 14.84 -11.26 20.99
N TYR A 304 14.91 -10.03 20.51
CA TYR A 304 16.14 -9.25 20.36
C TYR A 304 16.14 -8.00 21.25
N ASP A 305 14.97 -7.40 21.46
CA ASP A 305 14.83 -6.21 22.29
C ASP A 305 14.97 -6.54 23.79
N GLN A 306 15.83 -5.79 24.47
CA GLN A 306 16.14 -6.03 25.88
C GLN A 306 14.98 -5.69 26.83
N ALA A 307 14.13 -4.73 26.48
CA ALA A 307 12.98 -4.39 27.32
C ALA A 307 11.91 -5.48 27.24
N LEU A 308 11.62 -5.94 26.02
CA LEU A 308 10.71 -7.06 25.78
C LEU A 308 11.23 -8.36 26.41
N LEU A 309 12.54 -8.64 26.34
CA LEU A 309 13.13 -9.81 26.98
C LEU A 309 12.91 -9.82 28.50
N ARG A 310 13.07 -8.66 29.15
CA ARG A 310 12.80 -8.51 30.60
C ARG A 310 11.33 -8.74 30.91
N GLU A 311 10.43 -8.24 30.07
CA GLU A 311 8.99 -8.48 30.21
C GLU A 311 8.65 -9.97 30.06
N MET A 312 9.20 -10.66 29.06
CA MET A 312 8.96 -12.10 28.91
C MET A 312 9.51 -12.92 30.09
N ASN A 313 10.66 -12.54 30.63
CA ASN A 313 11.22 -13.19 31.82
C ASN A 313 10.46 -12.88 33.13
N SER A 314 9.63 -11.83 33.16
CA SER A 314 8.77 -11.50 34.31
C SER A 314 7.43 -12.25 34.28
N THR A 315 7.06 -12.84 33.14
CA THR A 315 5.81 -13.60 33.01
C THR A 315 5.78 -14.86 33.89
N GLN A 316 4.58 -15.22 34.36
CA GLN A 316 4.39 -16.43 35.16
C GLN A 316 4.71 -17.70 34.34
N ASN A 317 5.17 -18.74 35.02
CA ASN A 317 5.40 -20.05 34.42
C ASN A 317 4.16 -20.54 33.65
N GLY A 318 4.38 -21.03 32.43
CA GLY A 318 3.33 -21.60 31.60
C GLY A 318 2.50 -20.59 30.80
N ARG A 319 2.84 -19.28 30.82
CA ARG A 319 2.09 -18.24 30.10
C ARG A 319 2.75 -17.70 28.83
N CYS A 320 4.06 -17.88 28.68
CA CYS A 320 4.81 -17.44 27.50
C CYS A 320 6.15 -18.19 27.45
N GLY A 321 6.13 -19.43 26.96
CA GLY A 321 7.32 -20.29 26.95
C GLY A 321 7.84 -20.60 28.37
N GLN A 322 9.14 -20.86 28.46
CA GLN A 322 9.79 -21.21 29.72
C GLN A 322 10.25 -19.95 30.45
N ALA A 323 9.61 -19.63 31.58
CA ALA A 323 9.94 -18.42 32.34
C ALA A 323 11.39 -18.46 32.84
N GLY A 324 12.05 -17.30 32.84
CA GLY A 324 13.45 -17.14 33.24
C GLY A 324 14.47 -17.73 32.27
N ARG A 325 14.05 -18.31 31.14
CA ARG A 325 14.93 -18.87 30.10
C ARG A 325 14.89 -18.07 28.79
N TRP A 326 14.27 -16.89 28.78
CA TRP A 326 14.32 -16.04 27.60
C TRP A 326 15.71 -15.44 27.48
N GLU A 327 16.36 -15.73 26.36
CA GLU A 327 17.68 -15.24 25.99
C GLU A 327 17.61 -14.50 24.65
N THR A 328 18.47 -13.49 24.51
CA THR A 328 18.50 -12.67 23.28
C THR A 328 18.91 -13.52 22.09
N GLY A 329 18.10 -13.52 21.03
CA GLY A 329 18.38 -14.24 19.79
C GLY A 329 18.14 -15.75 19.86
N VAL A 330 17.62 -16.27 20.98
CA VAL A 330 17.31 -17.70 21.15
C VAL A 330 15.82 -17.95 20.91
N GLU A 331 15.52 -18.98 20.13
CA GLU A 331 14.15 -19.41 19.85
C GLU A 331 13.55 -20.14 21.06
N GLN A 332 12.31 -19.80 21.41
CA GLN A 332 11.48 -20.60 22.30
C GLN A 332 10.15 -20.97 21.64
N ASP A 333 9.74 -22.22 21.87
CA ASP A 333 8.40 -22.70 21.54
C ASP A 333 7.40 -22.24 22.62
N ILE A 334 6.36 -21.54 22.19
CA ILE A 334 5.26 -21.05 23.06
C ILE A 334 3.97 -21.86 22.87
N THR A 335 4.02 -22.94 22.08
CA THR A 335 2.86 -23.79 21.78
C THR A 335 2.38 -24.53 23.03
N TRP A 336 3.31 -25.09 23.80
CA TRP A 336 2.99 -25.87 25.01
C TRP A 336 2.45 -25.00 26.16
N THR A 337 2.70 -23.68 26.11
CA THR A 337 2.11 -22.69 27.01
C THR A 337 0.77 -22.13 26.50
N ASN A 338 0.20 -22.71 25.44
CA ASN A 338 -1.01 -22.22 24.78
C ASN A 338 -0.87 -20.75 24.30
N GLY A 339 0.33 -20.36 23.89
CA GLY A 339 0.65 -19.01 23.42
C GLY A 339 1.56 -18.22 24.36
N CYS A 340 1.51 -16.90 24.22
CA CYS A 340 2.32 -15.95 24.96
C CYS A 340 1.49 -14.72 25.34
N ASP A 341 1.10 -14.62 26.61
CA ASP A 341 0.30 -13.52 27.15
C ASP A 341 0.98 -12.14 26.93
N ALA A 342 2.30 -12.06 27.12
CA ALA A 342 3.07 -10.83 26.94
C ALA A 342 3.03 -10.28 25.50
N LEU A 343 2.74 -11.14 24.51
CA LEU A 343 2.56 -10.76 23.11
C LEU A 343 1.09 -10.79 22.68
N GLY A 344 0.15 -11.08 23.58
CA GLY A 344 -1.26 -11.24 23.25
C GLY A 344 -1.56 -12.47 22.36
N ILE A 345 -0.65 -13.44 22.29
CA ILE A 345 -0.79 -14.63 21.43
C ILE A 345 -1.49 -15.73 22.22
N ARG A 346 -2.56 -16.30 21.65
CA ARG A 346 -3.28 -17.44 22.24
C ARG A 346 -3.30 -18.60 21.27
N LEU A 347 -3.05 -19.82 21.73
CA LEU A 347 -3.05 -21.02 20.91
C LEU A 347 -3.88 -22.14 21.53
N PRO A 348 -4.49 -23.01 20.69
CA PRO A 348 -4.75 -22.77 19.28
C PRO A 348 -5.81 -21.69 19.10
N HIS A 349 -5.73 -20.90 18.03
CA HIS A 349 -6.79 -19.93 17.68
C HIS A 349 -7.19 -20.03 16.21
N LYS A 350 -8.32 -19.42 15.88
CA LYS A 350 -8.82 -19.29 14.51
C LYS A 350 -8.74 -17.85 14.07
N GLU A 351 -8.35 -17.63 12.82
CA GLU A 351 -8.42 -16.34 12.15
C GLU A 351 -9.29 -16.45 10.89
N TYR A 352 -10.28 -15.58 10.81
CA TYR A 352 -11.18 -15.44 9.68
C TYR A 352 -10.60 -14.40 8.73
N GLU A 353 -10.03 -14.87 7.62
CA GLU A 353 -9.22 -14.07 6.73
C GLU A 353 -9.86 -13.79 5.37
N LEU A 354 -9.40 -12.72 4.72
CA LEU A 354 -9.79 -12.35 3.37
C LEU A 354 -8.54 -12.33 2.47
N PHE A 355 -8.56 -13.09 1.39
CA PHE A 355 -7.41 -13.21 0.47
C PHE A 355 -7.79 -12.84 -0.96
N LYS A 356 -6.92 -12.15 -1.67
CA LYS A 356 -7.08 -11.81 -3.09
C LYS A 356 -5.74 -11.88 -3.80
N MET A 357 -5.74 -12.37 -5.04
CA MET A 357 -4.56 -12.30 -5.91
C MET A 357 -4.69 -11.15 -6.91
N GLY A 358 -3.54 -10.59 -7.26
CA GLY A 358 -3.40 -9.57 -8.28
C GLY A 358 -2.04 -9.64 -8.96
N VAL A 359 -1.76 -8.65 -9.80
CA VAL A 359 -0.43 -8.45 -10.38
C VAL A 359 0.02 -7.02 -10.17
N ASP A 360 1.34 -6.80 -10.16
CA ASP A 360 1.90 -5.47 -10.25
C ASP A 360 2.03 -4.98 -11.70
N HIS A 361 2.51 -3.75 -11.87
CA HIS A 361 2.73 -3.14 -13.20
C HIS A 361 3.79 -3.87 -14.04
N LYS A 362 4.59 -4.76 -13.44
CA LYS A 362 5.57 -5.63 -14.11
C LYS A 362 5.00 -7.04 -14.36
N GLY A 363 3.73 -7.29 -14.04
CA GLY A 363 3.09 -8.59 -14.19
C GLY A 363 3.47 -9.60 -13.10
N ARG A 364 4.13 -9.19 -12.01
CA ARG A 364 4.51 -10.10 -10.93
C ARG A 364 3.31 -10.40 -10.02
N PRO A 365 3.14 -11.64 -9.53
CA PRO A 365 2.02 -12.00 -8.65
C PRO A 365 2.06 -11.27 -7.33
N LEU A 366 0.91 -10.74 -6.92
CA LEU A 366 0.68 -10.11 -5.63
C LEU A 366 -0.36 -10.88 -4.82
N LEU A 367 -0.10 -11.03 -3.53
CA LEU A 367 -1.04 -11.60 -2.57
C LEU A 367 -1.48 -10.53 -1.58
N PHE A 368 -2.79 -10.29 -1.53
CA PHE A 368 -3.43 -9.41 -0.58
C PHE A 368 -4.08 -10.27 0.49
N ASN A 369 -3.78 -10.01 1.76
CA ASN A 369 -4.42 -10.62 2.92
C ASN A 369 -5.13 -9.56 3.77
N GLY A 370 -6.07 -10.00 4.61
CA GLY A 370 -7.03 -9.13 5.27
C GLY A 370 -6.37 -8.11 6.19
N GLU A 371 -6.84 -6.86 6.15
CA GLU A 371 -6.39 -5.79 7.04
C GLU A 371 -6.58 -6.18 8.52
N ARG A 372 -5.57 -5.87 9.35
CA ARG A 372 -5.63 -6.18 10.78
C ARG A 372 -6.48 -5.13 11.51
N PRO A 373 -7.31 -5.53 12.48
CA PRO A 373 -8.08 -4.58 13.28
C PRO A 373 -7.18 -3.55 13.95
N THR A 374 -7.55 -2.28 13.78
CA THR A 374 -6.81 -1.12 14.33
C THR A 374 -6.81 -1.10 15.86
N ASP A 375 -7.83 -1.71 16.47
CA ASP A 375 -7.96 -1.89 17.93
C ASP A 375 -7.02 -2.97 18.50
N GLY A 376 -6.21 -3.63 17.65
CA GLY A 376 -5.30 -4.70 18.02
C GLY A 376 -5.98 -6.04 18.29
N SER A 377 -7.30 -6.15 18.08
CA SER A 377 -8.02 -7.40 18.23
C SER A 377 -7.76 -8.37 17.07
N SER A 378 -8.03 -9.65 17.28
CA SER A 378 -7.91 -10.67 16.21
C SER A 378 -9.23 -10.85 15.46
N PRO A 379 -9.20 -11.20 14.15
CA PRO A 379 -10.40 -11.58 13.40
C PRO A 379 -10.84 -13.00 13.79
N ASP A 380 -11.23 -13.21 15.04
CA ASP A 380 -11.45 -14.50 15.69
C ASP A 380 -12.84 -15.13 15.43
N ARG A 381 -13.71 -14.42 14.71
CA ARG A 381 -15.08 -14.83 14.37
C ARG A 381 -15.49 -14.31 13.00
N PRO A 382 -16.47 -14.94 12.33
CA PRO A 382 -16.89 -14.53 10.98
C PRO A 382 -17.28 -13.05 10.87
N ALA A 383 -17.93 -12.50 11.90
CA ALA A 383 -18.35 -11.10 11.94
C ALA A 383 -17.17 -10.11 11.98
N LYS A 384 -15.99 -10.54 12.46
CA LYS A 384 -14.75 -9.76 12.48
C LYS A 384 -13.86 -10.01 11.26
N ARG A 385 -14.34 -10.75 10.23
CA ARG A 385 -13.56 -10.98 9.01
C ARG A 385 -13.23 -9.64 8.35
N PRO A 386 -11.97 -9.38 7.99
CA PRO A 386 -11.57 -8.15 7.30
C PRO A 386 -12.35 -7.93 6.00
N THR A 387 -12.60 -6.68 5.66
CA THR A 387 -13.26 -6.28 4.41
C THR A 387 -12.36 -5.43 3.51
N SER A 388 -11.09 -5.35 3.85
CA SER A 388 -10.02 -4.59 3.20
C SER A 388 -8.71 -5.37 3.34
N PHE A 389 -7.64 -4.84 2.78
CA PHE A 389 -6.38 -5.56 2.66
C PHE A 389 -5.22 -4.79 3.27
N GLN A 390 -4.24 -5.53 3.78
CA GLN A 390 -2.91 -5.00 4.09
C GLN A 390 -2.13 -4.69 2.81
N THR A 391 -0.94 -4.11 2.98
CA THR A 391 0.04 -3.99 1.90
C THR A 391 0.25 -5.36 1.24
N PRO A 392 0.24 -5.47 -0.11
CA PRO A 392 0.40 -6.75 -0.78
C PRO A 392 1.80 -7.33 -0.63
N MET A 393 1.86 -8.66 -0.62
CA MET A 393 3.09 -9.46 -0.64
C MET A 393 3.40 -9.92 -2.07
N LEU A 394 4.67 -10.14 -2.37
CA LEU A 394 5.16 -10.61 -3.67
C LEU A 394 5.52 -12.08 -3.60
N GLN A 395 5.21 -12.87 -4.63
CA GLN A 395 5.70 -14.24 -4.71
C GLN A 395 7.21 -14.25 -4.99
N CYS A 396 7.98 -15.04 -4.25
CA CYS A 396 9.37 -15.31 -4.59
C CYS A 396 9.41 -16.16 -5.87
N SER A 397 10.20 -15.76 -6.87
CA SER A 397 10.46 -16.62 -8.02
C SER A 397 11.39 -17.76 -7.60
N THR A 398 11.00 -19.01 -7.83
CA THR A 398 11.91 -20.17 -7.74
C THR A 398 12.97 -20.20 -8.85
N ARG A 399 12.98 -19.21 -9.76
CA ARG A 399 14.01 -19.06 -10.79
C ARG A 399 15.12 -18.12 -10.33
N ILE A 400 16.05 -18.65 -9.57
CA ILE A 400 17.45 -18.19 -9.62
C ILE A 400 18.21 -19.26 -10.39
N ALA A 401 18.05 -19.28 -11.71
CA ALA A 401 19.12 -19.77 -12.57
C ALA A 401 20.05 -18.58 -12.76
N VAL A 402 20.92 -18.34 -11.78
CA VAL A 402 22.17 -17.64 -12.07
C VAL A 402 23.00 -18.67 -12.79
N GLU A 403 22.91 -18.68 -14.11
CA GLU A 403 24.02 -19.24 -14.89
C GLU A 403 25.25 -18.41 -14.49
N PRO A 404 26.30 -19.03 -13.94
CA PRO A 404 27.56 -18.33 -13.78
C PRO A 404 28.07 -18.12 -15.20
N HIS A 405 27.98 -16.88 -15.69
CA HIS A 405 28.78 -16.44 -16.82
C HIS A 405 30.25 -16.50 -16.41
N TYR A 406 30.84 -17.69 -16.49
CA TYR A 406 32.26 -17.88 -16.53
C TYR A 406 32.69 -17.39 -17.91
N SER A 407 33.02 -16.11 -18.01
CA SER A 407 33.72 -15.57 -19.17
C SER A 407 35.11 -16.18 -19.20
N SER A 408 35.25 -17.32 -19.87
CA SER A 408 36.56 -17.87 -20.22
C SER A 408 37.21 -16.91 -21.20
N PHE A 409 38.15 -16.13 -20.70
CA PHE A 409 39.23 -15.57 -21.51
C PHE A 409 39.80 -16.71 -22.37
N LYS A 410 39.69 -16.59 -23.69
CA LYS A 410 40.56 -17.28 -24.63
C LYS A 410 41.22 -16.24 -25.51
N ASP A 411 42.41 -15.90 -25.06
CA ASP A 411 43.48 -15.28 -25.80
C ASP A 411 43.84 -16.20 -26.98
N HIS A 412 43.77 -15.71 -28.20
CA HIS A 412 44.46 -16.33 -29.34
C HIS A 412 44.91 -15.23 -30.31
N SER A 413 46.20 -14.94 -30.16
CA SER A 413 47.07 -14.35 -31.16
C SER A 413 47.29 -15.30 -32.36
N THR A 414 47.67 -14.67 -33.47
CA THR A 414 48.34 -15.21 -34.67
C THR A 414 47.51 -15.85 -35.79
N GLY A 415 47.67 -15.29 -37.00
CA GLY A 415 48.11 -16.09 -38.15
C GLY A 415 47.20 -16.12 -39.39
N ASP A 416 47.63 -15.40 -40.42
CA ASP A 416 47.14 -15.33 -41.81
C ASP A 416 46.75 -16.67 -42.48
N LYS A 417 45.77 -16.61 -43.40
CA LYS A 417 45.97 -16.75 -44.87
C LYS A 417 44.68 -16.90 -45.68
N MET A 418 44.49 -15.93 -46.59
CA MET A 418 44.31 -16.05 -48.05
C MET A 418 43.16 -16.87 -48.69
N SER A 419 42.34 -16.12 -49.44
CA SER A 419 41.85 -16.34 -50.83
C SER A 419 40.86 -17.47 -51.18
N SER A 420 39.67 -17.09 -51.67
CA SER A 420 39.22 -17.25 -53.07
C SER A 420 37.77 -16.72 -53.17
N ALA A 421 37.49 -15.65 -53.92
CA ALA A 421 37.33 -15.53 -55.37
C ALA A 421 35.85 -15.64 -55.82
N ASN A 422 35.42 -14.55 -56.47
CA ASN A 422 34.42 -14.45 -57.55
C ASN A 422 32.93 -14.29 -57.24
N ALA A 423 32.44 -13.05 -57.40
CA ALA A 423 31.43 -12.63 -58.40
C ALA A 423 31.16 -11.12 -58.19
N LEU A 424 31.76 -10.20 -58.98
CA LEU A 424 31.15 -9.54 -60.15
C LEU A 424 29.67 -9.16 -59.88
N HIS A 425 29.22 -7.91 -59.86
CA HIS A 425 29.37 -6.89 -60.90
C HIS A 425 28.77 -5.53 -60.46
N SER A 426 29.39 -4.44 -60.93
CA SER A 426 28.78 -3.19 -61.42
C SER A 426 28.31 -2.08 -60.46
N SER A 427 29.04 -0.95 -60.59
CA SER A 427 28.56 0.44 -60.89
C SER A 427 29.08 1.45 -59.86
N LEU A 428 30.28 2.03 -60.02
CA LEU A 428 30.64 3.26 -60.76
C LEU A 428 30.04 4.58 -60.22
N ILE A 429 30.92 5.60 -60.18
CA ILE A 429 30.70 7.07 -60.00
C ILE A 429 30.90 7.53 -58.53
N LEU A 430 31.79 8.46 -58.15
CA LEU A 430 32.74 9.32 -58.87
C LEU A 430 33.88 9.75 -57.93
N LEU A 431 35.01 9.99 -58.57
CA LEU A 431 36.27 10.58 -58.15
C LEU A 431 36.23 11.86 -57.27
N THR A 432 37.17 11.89 -56.32
CA THR A 432 38.19 12.94 -56.06
C THR A 432 37.74 14.33 -55.59
N LEU A 433 38.34 14.83 -54.51
CA LEU A 433 39.66 15.47 -54.55
C LEU A 433 40.21 15.70 -53.13
N LEU A 434 41.50 15.39 -52.99
CA LEU A 434 42.36 15.85 -51.93
C LEU A 434 42.34 17.38 -51.86
N ASN A 435 42.37 17.94 -50.64
CA ASN A 435 43.40 18.93 -50.37
C ASN A 435 43.83 18.88 -48.90
N ALA A 436 45.13 18.90 -48.79
CA ALA A 436 45.92 18.74 -47.59
C ALA A 436 46.17 20.10 -46.93
N TRP A 437 46.85 20.02 -45.78
CA TRP A 437 47.51 21.10 -45.04
C TRP A 437 46.58 21.82 -44.07
N CYS A 438 47.00 22.16 -42.86
CA CYS A 438 48.22 21.94 -42.09
C CYS A 438 47.88 22.48 -40.70
N TRP A 439 48.61 22.02 -39.67
CA TRP A 439 48.91 22.80 -38.46
C TRP A 439 47.72 23.15 -37.54
N ASN A 440 47.86 23.22 -36.22
CA ASN A 440 48.88 22.85 -35.26
C ASN A 440 48.17 23.11 -33.91
N ILE A 441 48.70 22.49 -32.85
CA ILE A 441 48.87 23.14 -31.54
C ILE A 441 47.65 23.34 -30.62
N TYR A 442 47.67 22.51 -29.56
CA TYR A 442 47.68 22.87 -28.12
C TYR A 442 46.42 22.69 -27.25
N LEU A 443 46.62 21.77 -26.29
CA LEU A 443 46.51 21.90 -24.84
C LEU A 443 45.13 22.11 -24.16
N ILE A 444 44.85 21.12 -23.30
CA ILE A 444 44.50 21.24 -21.87
C ILE A 444 43.24 22.05 -21.54
N PHE A 445 42.17 21.35 -21.16
CA PHE A 445 41.79 21.17 -19.74
C PHE A 445 41.00 19.87 -19.56
#